data_AF-A0A970UWW7-F1
#
_entry.id   AF-A0A970UWW7-F1
#
_cell.length_a   1.000
_cell.length_b   1.000
_cell.length_c   1.000
_cell.angle_alpha   90.00
_cell.angle_beta   90.00
_cell.angle_gamma   90.00
#
_symmetry.space_group_name_H-M   'P 1'
#
loop_
_entity.id
_entity.type
_entity.pdbx_description
1 polymer ?
#
loop_
_entity_poly.entity_id
_entity_poly.type
_entity_poly.pdbx_seq_one_letter_code
_entity_poly.pdbx_strand_id
1 'polypeptide(L)'
;MNVKNVIYQKVFSLGNYENEKIGIEIEVSENENPIDALFEAKKYVEKAHLFNKRYFEYERAKSIVKDDENYTGKQRKQAEEFISDFEFSFNEFISKANSLKTLPNPSVEMF
;
A
#
# COMPACT_ATOMS: atom_id res chain seq x y z
N MET A 1 19.18 -23.53 -15.76
CA MET A 1 19.28 -22.61 -14.62
C MET A 1 18.01 -22.79 -13.80
N ASN A 2 18.12 -23.12 -12.51
CA ASN A 2 16.97 -23.24 -11.61
C ASN A 2 17.05 -22.07 -10.60
N VAL A 3 16.06 -21.18 -10.63
CA VAL A 3 15.97 -20.04 -9.71
C VAL A 3 14.85 -20.34 -8.73
N LYS A 4 15.20 -20.41 -7.45
CA LYS A 4 14.22 -20.69 -6.39
C LYS A 4 13.53 -19.42 -5.90
N ASN A 5 14.29 -18.35 -5.67
CA ASN A 5 13.76 -17.12 -5.10
C ASN A 5 14.16 -15.93 -5.96
N VAL A 6 13.23 -14.99 -6.10
CA VAL A 6 13.45 -13.68 -6.68
C VAL A 6 13.23 -12.64 -5.59
N ILE A 7 14.29 -11.89 -5.29
CA ILE A 7 14.26 -10.81 -4.31
C ILE A 7 14.38 -9.49 -5.06
N TYR A 8 13.40 -8.60 -4.89
CA TYR A 8 13.46 -7.25 -5.40
C TYR A 8 13.32 -6.26 -4.26
N GLN A 9 14.18 -5.25 -4.25
CA GLN A 9 14.16 -4.17 -3.27
C GLN A 9 14.48 -2.85 -3.96
N LYS A 10 13.81 -1.78 -3.54
CA LYS A 10 14.05 -0.42 -4.02
C LYS A 10 14.01 0.55 -2.85
N VAL A 11 14.89 1.55 -2.93
CA VAL A 11 14.90 2.69 -2.01
C VAL A 11 14.19 3.85 -2.72
N PHE A 12 13.19 4.41 -2.06
CA PHE A 12 12.45 5.58 -2.51
C PHE A 12 12.83 6.77 -1.63
N SER A 13 13.13 7.90 -2.27
CA SER A 13 13.35 9.15 -1.56
C SER A 13 12.00 9.79 -1.22
N LEU A 14 11.80 10.12 0.06
CA LEU A 14 10.59 10.80 0.55
C LEU A 14 10.77 12.33 0.60
N GLY A 15 11.96 12.82 0.25
CA GLY A 15 12.38 14.20 0.52
C GLY A 15 12.90 14.35 1.95
N ASN A 16 13.37 15.55 2.31
CA ASN A 16 13.83 15.87 3.68
C ASN A 16 14.88 14.90 4.27
N TYR A 17 15.74 14.32 3.42
CA TYR A 17 16.71 13.28 3.82
C TYR A 17 16.09 11.98 4.35
N GLU A 18 14.79 11.79 4.18
CA GLU A 18 14.08 10.57 4.50
C GLU A 18 14.02 9.65 3.28
N ASN A 19 14.18 8.35 3.53
CA ASN A 19 14.07 7.31 2.52
C ASN A 19 13.26 6.15 3.09
N GLU A 20 12.45 5.53 2.23
CA GLU A 20 11.84 4.25 2.55
C GLU A 20 12.44 3.16 1.67
N LYS A 21 12.66 1.98 2.28
CA LYS A 21 13.13 0.80 1.58
C LYS A 21 12.01 -0.23 1.58
N ILE A 22 11.55 -0.60 0.40
CA ILE A 22 10.49 -1.58 0.21
C ILE A 22 11.07 -2.73 -0.61
N GLY A 23 10.78 -3.96 -0.21
CA GLY A 23 11.19 -5.14 -0.94
C GLY A 23 10.27 -6.32 -0.68
N ILE A 24 10.28 -7.26 -1.62
CA ILE A 24 9.60 -8.53 -1.47
C ILE A 24 10.49 -9.66 -1.95
N GLU A 25 10.21 -10.85 -1.42
CA GLU A 25 10.76 -12.11 -1.87
C GLU A 25 9.61 -12.95 -2.42
N ILE A 26 9.78 -13.45 -3.65
CA ILE A 26 8.86 -14.36 -4.30
C ILE A 26 9.58 -15.70 -4.46
N GLU A 27 8.99 -16.77 -3.95
CA GLU A 27 9.37 -18.14 -4.28
C GLU A 27 8.84 -18.49 -5.67
N VAL A 28 9.72 -19.01 -6.53
CA VAL A 28 9.45 -19.37 -7.92
C VAL A 28 9.39 -20.89 -8.02
N SER A 29 8.26 -21.42 -8.48
CA SER A 29 8.06 -22.85 -8.67
C SER A 29 8.93 -23.39 -9.82
N GLU A 30 9.22 -24.70 -9.84
CA GLU A 30 10.12 -25.32 -10.85
C GLU A 30 9.71 -25.09 -12.31
N ASN A 31 8.42 -24.79 -12.56
CA ASN A 31 7.86 -24.55 -13.89
C ASN A 31 7.54 -23.07 -14.17
N GLU A 32 7.83 -22.17 -13.23
CA GLU A 32 7.58 -20.73 -13.39
C GLU A 32 8.79 -20.02 -13.97
N ASN A 33 8.53 -18.99 -14.77
CA ASN A 33 9.58 -18.16 -15.35
C ASN A 33 10.06 -17.13 -14.31
N PRO A 34 11.34 -17.15 -13.90
CA PRO A 34 11.86 -16.22 -12.90
C PRO A 34 11.80 -14.74 -13.33
N ILE A 35 11.76 -14.48 -14.63
CA ILE A 35 11.64 -13.12 -15.17
C ILE A 35 10.27 -12.54 -14.85
N ASP A 36 9.20 -13.34 -14.96
CA ASP A 36 7.84 -12.90 -14.67
C ASP A 36 7.69 -12.59 -13.18
N ALA A 37 8.25 -13.44 -12.31
CA ALA A 37 8.33 -13.17 -10.87
C ALA A 37 9.07 -11.86 -10.55
N LEU A 38 10.15 -11.55 -11.26
CA LEU A 38 10.86 -10.28 -11.09
C LEU A 38 9.99 -9.07 -11.49
N PHE A 39 9.22 -9.16 -12.57
CA PHE A 39 8.33 -8.08 -12.99
C PHE A 39 7.16 -7.90 -12.02
N GLU A 40 6.58 -8.98 -11.50
CA GLU A 40 5.56 -8.90 -10.47
C GLU A 40 6.10 -8.30 -9.17
N ALA A 41 7.31 -8.69 -8.75
CA ALA A 41 7.96 -8.10 -7.58
C ALA A 41 8.20 -6.60 -7.74
N LYS A 42 8.61 -6.15 -8.94
CA LYS A 42 8.71 -4.73 -9.26
C LYS A 42 7.38 -4.03 -9.14
N LYS A 43 6.33 -4.53 -9.81
CA LYS A 43 4.99 -3.94 -9.78
C LYS A 43 4.49 -3.80 -8.35
N TYR A 44 4.66 -4.84 -7.54
CA TYR A 44 4.21 -4.83 -6.15
C TYR A 44 4.94 -3.77 -5.31
N VAL A 45 6.27 -3.71 -5.41
CA VAL A 45 7.07 -2.71 -4.67
C VAL A 45 6.72 -1.27 -5.07
N GLU A 46 6.54 -0.99 -6.37
CA GLU A 46 6.10 0.34 -6.82
C GLU A 46 4.67 0.66 -6.38
N LYS A 47 3.76 -0.33 -6.42
CA LYS A 47 2.36 -0.17 -5.98
C LYS A 47 2.28 0.07 -4.47
N ALA A 48 3.09 -0.61 -3.67
CA ALA A 48 3.21 -0.41 -2.23
C ALA A 48 3.72 1.01 -1.89
N HIS A 49 4.75 1.48 -2.59
CA HIS A 49 5.23 2.86 -2.45
C HIS A 49 4.11 3.88 -2.76
N LEU A 50 3.40 3.69 -3.87
CA LEU A 50 2.31 4.58 -4.27
C LEU A 50 1.15 4.57 -3.28
N PHE A 51 0.81 3.40 -2.72
CA PHE A 51 -0.16 3.26 -1.64
C PHE A 51 0.26 4.10 -0.43
N ASN A 52 1.49 3.93 0.07
CA ASN A 52 2.01 4.67 1.23
C ASN A 52 1.91 6.18 1.02
N LYS A 53 2.34 6.66 -0.15
CA LYS A 53 2.33 8.09 -0.49
C LYS A 53 0.92 8.69 -0.50
N ARG A 54 -0.08 7.94 -0.97
CA ARG A 54 -1.47 8.41 -1.13
C ARG A 54 -2.37 8.07 0.06
N TYR A 55 -1.93 7.23 0.99
CA TYR A 55 -2.76 6.76 2.10
C TYR A 55 -3.22 7.91 3.02
N PHE A 56 -2.36 8.90 3.27
CA PHE A 56 -2.74 10.07 4.07
C PHE A 56 -3.86 10.90 3.39
N GLU A 57 -3.77 11.10 2.07
CA GLU A 57 -4.82 11.79 1.31
C GLU A 57 -6.14 11.02 1.33
N TYR A 58 -6.08 9.68 1.32
CA TYR A 58 -7.24 8.80 1.46
C TYR A 58 -7.93 8.93 2.82
N GLU A 59 -7.17 8.91 3.92
CA GLU A 59 -7.74 9.12 5.26
C GLU A 59 -8.33 10.53 5.41
N ARG A 60 -7.68 11.54 4.81
CA ARG A 60 -8.23 12.90 4.75
C ARG A 60 -9.53 12.95 3.94
N ALA A 61 -9.58 12.33 2.77
CA ALA A 61 -10.79 12.26 1.96
C ALA A 61 -11.96 11.61 2.74
N LYS A 62 -11.68 10.53 3.49
CA LYS A 62 -12.67 9.92 4.39
C LYS A 62 -13.20 10.88 5.45
N SER A 63 -12.32 11.69 6.05
CA SER A 63 -12.75 12.70 7.03
C SER A 63 -13.67 13.76 6.42
N ILE A 64 -13.39 14.21 5.18
CA ILE A 64 -14.23 15.18 4.44
C ILE A 64 -15.62 14.61 4.17
N VAL A 65 -15.70 13.34 3.74
CA VAL A 65 -17.00 12.71 3.46
C VAL A 65 -17.84 12.53 4.73
N LYS A 66 -17.18 12.31 5.88
CA LYS A 66 -17.82 12.14 7.20
C LYS A 66 -18.31 13.46 7.81
N ASP A 67 -17.67 14.58 7.51
CA ASP A 67 -17.99 15.89 8.06
C ASP A 67 -18.89 16.68 7.10
N ASP A 68 -20.21 16.62 7.33
CA ASP A 68 -21.21 17.23 6.44
C ASP A 68 -21.33 18.76 6.64
N GLU A 69 -20.92 19.29 7.80
CA GLU A 69 -21.16 20.70 8.14
C GLU A 69 -20.03 21.62 7.64
N ASN A 70 -18.80 21.11 7.52
CA ASN A 70 -17.63 21.93 7.23
C ASN A 70 -17.16 21.90 5.76
N TYR A 71 -17.81 21.11 4.89
CA TYR A 71 -17.38 20.94 3.50
C TYR A 71 -18.52 21.10 2.51
N THR A 72 -18.21 21.70 1.36
CA THR A 72 -19.18 21.87 0.27
C THR A 72 -19.49 20.55 -0.42
N GLY A 73 -20.69 20.42 -0.99
CA GLY A 73 -21.07 19.22 -1.76
C GLY A 73 -20.10 18.88 -2.91
N LYS A 74 -19.47 19.88 -3.53
CA LYS A 74 -18.42 19.66 -4.55
C LYS A 74 -17.17 19.01 -3.96
N GLN A 75 -16.71 19.46 -2.80
CA GLN A 75 -15.54 18.89 -2.12
C GLN A 75 -15.82 17.45 -1.66
N ARG A 76 -17.04 17.18 -1.16
CA ARG A 76 -17.46 15.84 -0.78
C ARG A 76 -17.47 14.89 -1.98
N LYS A 77 -18.06 15.31 -3.10
CA LYS A 77 -18.07 14.51 -4.32
C LYS A 77 -16.65 14.19 -4.83
N GLN A 78 -15.75 15.16 -4.81
CA GLN A 78 -14.35 14.94 -5.19
C GLN A 78 -13.64 13.97 -4.24
N ALA A 79 -13.93 14.04 -2.94
CA ALA A 79 -13.39 13.12 -1.95
C ALA A 79 -13.95 11.69 -2.14
N GLU A 80 -15.24 11.54 -2.46
CA GLU A 80 -15.86 10.24 -2.77
C GLU A 80 -15.26 9.61 -4.03
N GLU A 81 -15.09 10.39 -5.10
CA GLU A 81 -14.43 9.94 -6.35
C GLU A 81 -13.00 9.47 -6.04
N PHE A 82 -12.23 10.24 -5.28
CA PHE A 82 -10.88 9.86 -4.88
C PHE A 82 -10.86 8.56 -4.04
N ILE A 83 -11.77 8.42 -3.08
CA ILE A 83 -11.90 7.21 -2.24
C ILE A 83 -12.18 6.00 -3.12
N SER A 84 -13.13 6.12 -4.06
CA SER A 84 -13.51 5.03 -4.96
C SER A 84 -12.33 4.61 -5.84
N ASP A 85 -11.63 5.57 -6.46
CA ASP A 85 -10.46 5.30 -7.28
C ASP A 85 -9.31 4.65 -6.48
N PHE A 86 -9.09 5.12 -5.25
CA PHE A 86 -8.08 4.58 -4.36
C PHE A 86 -8.41 3.14 -3.94
N GLU A 87 -9.66 2.87 -3.55
CA GLU A 87 -10.12 1.54 -3.16
C GLU A 87 -10.06 0.55 -4.32
N PHE A 88 -10.44 0.98 -5.53
CA PHE A 88 -10.29 0.18 -6.74
C PHE A 88 -8.82 -0.16 -7.02
N SER A 89 -7.93 0.83 -6.92
CA SER A 89 -6.51 0.66 -7.22
C SER A 89 -5.75 -0.19 -6.19
N PHE A 90 -6.15 -0.12 -4.92
CA PHE A 90 -5.40 -0.68 -3.78
C PHE A 90 -6.18 -1.67 -2.91
N ASN A 91 -7.25 -2.29 -3.44
CA ASN A 91 -8.09 -3.25 -2.72
C ASN A 91 -7.30 -4.30 -1.90
N GLU A 92 -6.26 -4.89 -2.50
CA GLU A 92 -5.40 -5.89 -1.84
C GLU A 92 -4.65 -5.32 -0.62
N PHE A 93 -4.19 -4.08 -0.70
CA PHE A 93 -3.48 -3.41 0.39
C PHE A 93 -4.45 -3.02 1.51
N ILE A 94 -5.64 -2.52 1.15
CA ILE A 94 -6.66 -2.09 2.12
C ILE A 94 -7.21 -3.27 2.90
N SER A 95 -7.56 -4.36 2.22
CA SER A 95 -8.04 -5.59 2.87
C SER A 95 -7.03 -6.14 3.87
N LYS A 96 -5.73 -6.12 3.52
CA LYS A 96 -4.68 -6.52 4.44
C LYS A 96 -4.50 -5.54 5.60
N ALA A 97 -4.49 -4.23 5.34
CA ALA A 97 -4.36 -3.21 6.39
C ALA A 97 -5.49 -3.31 7.43
N ASN A 98 -6.73 -3.58 6.99
CA ASN A 98 -7.87 -3.77 7.88
C ASN A 98 -7.73 -5.06 8.72
N SER A 99 -7.21 -6.16 8.13
CA SER A 99 -6.95 -7.39 8.89
C SER A 99 -5.88 -7.22 9.98
N LEU A 100 -4.91 -6.33 9.77
CA LEU A 100 -3.87 -6.04 10.76
C LEU A 100 -4.40 -5.17 11.92
N LYS A 101 -5.33 -4.24 11.65
CA LYS A 101 -6.01 -3.44 12.69
C LYS A 101 -6.89 -4.29 13.62
N THR A 102 -7.27 -5.51 13.19
CA THR A 102 -8.06 -6.45 13.99
C THR A 102 -7.23 -7.45 14.80
N LEU A 103 -5.90 -7.45 14.66
CA LEU A 103 -5.04 -8.27 15.52
C LEU A 103 -4.98 -7.65 16.93
N PRO A 104 -5.19 -8.44 18.00
CA PRO A 104 -4.94 -7.93 19.35
C PRO A 104 -3.47 -7.49 19.42
N ASN A 105 -3.25 -6.26 19.88
CA ASN A 105 -1.92 -5.71 20.08
C ASN A 105 -1.10 -6.73 20.88
N PRO A 106 -0.02 -7.32 20.34
CA PRO A 106 0.79 -8.25 21.10
C PRO A 106 1.41 -7.44 22.24
N SER A 107 0.88 -7.69 23.43
CA SER A 107 1.40 -7.33 24.75
C SER A 107 2.44 -6.22 24.74
N VAL A 108 2.02 -5.01 25.13
CA VAL A 108 2.93 -4.08 25.79
C VAL A 108 3.41 -4.81 27.06
N GLU A 109 4.50 -5.56 26.95
CA GLU A 109 5.27 -5.97 28.11
C GLU A 109 5.86 -4.68 28.69
N MET A 110 5.16 -4.13 29.68
CA MET A 110 5.69 -3.14 30.59
C MET A 110 6.88 -3.79 31.32
N PHE A 111 8.09 -3.42 30.91
CA PHE A 111 9.27 -3.50 31.76
C PHE A 111 9.31 -2.27 32.67
#